data_AF-A0A1H1VV80-F1
#
_entry.id   AF-A0A1H1VV80-F1
#
_cell.length_a   1.000
_cell.length_b   1.000
_cell.length_c   1.000
_cell.angle_alpha   90.00
_cell.angle_beta   90.00
_cell.angle_gamma   90.00
#
_symmetry.space_group_name_H-M   'P 1'
#
loop_
_entity.id
_entity.type
_entity.pdbx_description
1 polymer ?
#
loop_
_entity_poly.entity_id
_entity_poly.type
_entity_poly.pdbx_seq_one_letter_code
_entity_poly.pdbx_strand_id
1 'polypeptide(L)'
;MSPSSVPPIVTVETLCDYIEGLDGQRTFRGVNNNALLIPFDAVLKLLNTSLLELMRAARVHRPHLPVDKTLSRLLKEPQRVPARGMLSRLLREAPHQLMLHALVDQARQGYVWITGEAWHSLFHSSLFIHQTARGFWMDFVQNAKILNAVDMHSDKGHFEKLCAYADSPLVDRFGCSAVRAVLHARLNSDPAEEVAENDQIVQHVVVVDRLAVLLRILAWLVADIVIDIGEMIQHDGMQDIIPFDSLLPAIDPVSGEWNNPTTRALEQLAKRAGWQGKQRAITFLGNLWDRHDAEQKEPGSRIRSLRNWEQRRKGRPKFETLCSLANAVTVEQALLAGESPEGRDYDTWMQAVILRIGETLTETLYALNTLGVEATHIVGIMDAYRQEYRIAREALGKPMSPL
;
A
#
# COMPACT_ATOMS: atom_id res chain seq x y z
N MET A 1 10.58 15.24 -45.69
CA MET A 1 10.79 13.89 -45.13
C MET A 1 12.14 13.89 -44.46
N SER A 2 12.15 14.04 -43.14
CA SER A 2 13.36 14.07 -42.31
C SER A 2 13.49 12.74 -41.58
N PRO A 3 14.70 12.22 -41.40
CA PRO A 3 14.92 10.83 -41.02
C PRO A 3 14.44 10.57 -39.60
N SER A 4 13.77 9.44 -39.43
CA SER A 4 13.44 8.78 -38.18
C SER A 4 14.71 8.58 -37.34
N SER A 5 15.02 9.53 -36.46
CA SER A 5 16.02 9.32 -35.42
C SER A 5 15.40 8.43 -34.36
N VAL A 6 15.86 7.18 -34.29
CA VAL A 6 15.69 6.34 -33.09
C VAL A 6 16.14 7.19 -31.90
N PRO A 7 15.32 7.35 -30.84
CA PRO A 7 15.75 8.11 -29.67
C PRO A 7 17.07 7.51 -29.14
N PRO A 8 18.04 8.34 -28.73
CA PRO A 8 19.32 7.84 -28.24
C PRO A 8 19.07 6.87 -27.08
N ILE A 9 19.74 5.72 -27.09
CA ILE A 9 19.65 4.74 -26.00
C ILE A 9 20.13 5.42 -24.72
N VAL A 10 19.23 5.63 -23.76
CA VAL A 10 19.57 6.19 -22.46
C VAL A 10 20.20 5.09 -21.62
N THR A 11 21.46 5.27 -21.24
CA THR A 11 22.22 4.37 -20.36
C THR A 11 22.38 4.96 -18.97
N VAL A 12 22.86 4.16 -18.01
CA VAL A 12 23.24 4.61 -16.66
C VAL A 12 24.21 5.79 -16.73
N GLU A 13 25.18 5.75 -17.63
CA GLU A 13 26.20 6.80 -17.80
C GLU A 13 25.56 8.11 -18.26
N THR A 14 24.68 8.05 -19.26
CA THR A 14 23.97 9.24 -19.75
C THR A 14 23.07 9.86 -18.67
N LEU A 15 22.46 9.04 -17.81
CA LEU A 15 21.70 9.53 -16.66
C LEU A 15 22.59 10.17 -15.60
N CYS A 16 23.71 9.54 -15.28
CA CYS A 16 24.68 10.12 -14.34
C CYS A 16 25.17 11.48 -14.86
N ASP A 17 25.53 11.57 -16.15
CA ASP A 17 25.95 12.82 -16.78
C ASP A 17 24.86 13.91 -16.69
N TYR A 18 23.61 13.54 -16.93
CA TYR A 18 22.49 14.46 -16.83
C TYR A 18 22.26 14.95 -15.39
N ILE A 19 22.29 14.05 -14.40
CA ILE A 19 22.10 14.39 -12.98
C ILE A 19 23.25 15.27 -12.48
N GLU A 20 24.51 14.94 -12.83
CA GLU A 20 25.68 15.74 -12.48
C GLU A 20 25.62 17.13 -13.14
N GLY A 21 25.11 17.22 -14.37
CA GLY A 21 24.90 18.50 -15.07
C GLY A 21 23.80 19.38 -14.47
N LEU A 22 22.85 18.80 -13.71
CA LEU A 22 21.83 19.56 -12.98
C LEU A 22 22.35 20.12 -11.65
N ASP A 23 23.41 19.54 -11.09
CA ASP A 23 23.96 19.93 -9.78
C ASP A 23 24.41 21.40 -9.79
N GLY A 24 23.82 22.21 -8.91
CA GLY A 24 24.12 23.63 -8.77
C GLY A 24 23.46 24.61 -9.76
N GLN A 25 22.68 24.16 -10.76
CA GLN A 25 22.11 25.06 -11.79
C GLN A 25 20.62 25.36 -11.69
N ARG A 26 19.81 24.55 -10.98
CA ARG A 26 18.34 24.71 -10.96
C ARG A 26 17.72 24.41 -9.61
N THR A 27 16.99 25.39 -9.06
CA THR A 27 16.11 25.20 -7.91
C THR A 27 14.70 24.86 -8.41
N PHE A 28 14.18 23.71 -7.99
CA PHE A 28 12.80 23.31 -8.30
C PHE A 28 11.89 23.61 -7.12
N ARG A 29 10.66 24.06 -7.38
CA ARG A 29 9.64 24.20 -6.35
C ARG A 29 9.22 22.82 -5.85
N GLY A 30 9.42 22.53 -4.56
CA GLY A 30 8.88 21.34 -3.92
C GLY A 30 7.37 21.46 -3.68
N VAL A 31 6.59 20.50 -4.17
CA VAL A 31 5.15 20.39 -3.91
C VAL A 31 4.94 19.55 -2.65
N ASN A 32 4.44 20.17 -1.59
CA ASN A 32 4.21 19.52 -0.29
C ASN A 32 2.79 19.00 -0.10
N ASN A 33 1.87 19.31 -1.02
CA ASN A 33 0.50 18.82 -1.00
C ASN A 33 0.49 17.30 -1.21
N ASN A 34 -0.43 16.63 -0.50
CA ASN A 34 -0.57 15.18 -0.51
C ASN A 34 -2.07 14.78 -0.59
N ALA A 35 -2.82 15.47 -1.45
CA ALA A 35 -4.19 15.10 -1.77
C ALA A 35 -4.20 13.69 -2.36
N LEU A 36 -5.06 12.82 -1.80
CA LEU A 36 -5.28 11.41 -2.18
C LEU A 36 -4.09 10.45 -1.97
N LEU A 37 -2.86 10.85 -2.27
CA LEU A 37 -1.65 10.05 -2.04
C LEU A 37 -0.87 10.52 -0.82
N ILE A 38 -0.57 9.59 0.07
CA ILE A 38 0.35 9.84 1.18
C ILE A 38 1.81 9.58 0.76
N PRO A 39 2.79 10.23 1.41
CA PRO A 39 4.20 9.91 1.20
C PRO A 39 4.46 8.41 1.39
N PHE A 40 5.28 7.81 0.53
CA PHE A 40 5.52 6.36 0.56
C PHE A 40 6.08 5.87 1.90
N ASP A 41 6.93 6.65 2.56
CA ASP A 41 7.42 6.33 3.91
C ASP A 41 6.30 6.19 4.96
N ALA A 42 5.20 6.93 4.80
CA ALA A 42 4.04 6.80 5.67
C ALA A 42 3.30 5.47 5.41
N VAL A 43 3.25 5.01 4.16
CA VAL A 43 2.74 3.67 3.81
C VAL A 43 3.60 2.58 4.45
N LEU A 44 4.93 2.70 4.36
CA LEU A 44 5.84 1.72 4.98
C LEU A 44 5.65 1.66 6.50
N LYS A 45 5.52 2.82 7.16
CA LYS A 45 5.20 2.87 8.59
C LYS A 45 3.85 2.25 8.91
N LEU A 46 2.83 2.49 8.08
CA LEU A 46 1.53 1.85 8.21
C LEU A 46 1.64 0.33 8.13
N LEU A 47 2.49 -0.20 7.24
CA LEU A 47 2.79 -1.63 7.09
C LEU A 47 3.80 -2.18 8.11
N ASN A 48 4.20 -1.38 9.12
CA ASN A 48 5.19 -1.73 10.14
C ASN A 48 6.54 -2.20 9.54
N THR A 49 7.03 -1.47 8.54
CA THR A 49 8.31 -1.69 7.87
C THR A 49 8.99 -0.36 7.55
N SER A 50 10.15 -0.41 6.90
CA SER A 50 10.94 0.75 6.52
C SER A 50 11.65 0.55 5.19
N LEU A 51 12.02 1.66 4.54
CA LEU A 51 12.82 1.61 3.32
C LEU A 51 14.13 0.86 3.53
N LEU A 52 14.74 0.99 4.71
CA LEU A 52 15.98 0.29 5.05
C LEU A 52 15.78 -1.23 5.08
N GLU A 53 14.69 -1.72 5.67
CA GLU A 53 14.35 -3.14 5.71
C GLU A 53 14.06 -3.69 4.30
N LEU A 54 13.32 -2.94 3.48
CA LEU A 54 13.07 -3.30 2.09
C LEU A 54 14.38 -3.39 1.29
N MET A 55 15.27 -2.41 1.43
CA MET A 55 16.55 -2.40 0.73
C MET A 55 17.47 -3.53 1.21
N ARG A 56 17.46 -3.86 2.51
CA ARG A 56 18.20 -5.00 3.05
C ARG A 56 17.71 -6.30 2.45
N ALA A 57 16.39 -6.50 2.35
CA ALA A 57 15.79 -7.66 1.70
C ALA A 57 16.14 -7.72 0.20
N ALA A 58 16.00 -6.61 -0.52
CA ALA A 58 16.32 -6.53 -1.95
C ALA A 58 17.81 -6.87 -2.23
N ARG A 59 18.71 -6.52 -1.32
CA ARG A 59 20.15 -6.77 -1.46
C ARG A 59 20.51 -8.27 -1.47
N VAL A 60 19.65 -9.14 -0.93
CA VAL A 60 19.81 -10.61 -1.03
C VAL A 60 19.85 -11.04 -2.50
N HIS A 61 18.99 -10.44 -3.33
CA HIS A 61 18.93 -10.72 -4.77
C HIS A 61 19.77 -9.75 -5.61
N ARG A 62 20.08 -8.56 -5.06
CA ARG A 62 20.83 -7.50 -5.74
C ARG A 62 22.04 -7.04 -4.90
N PRO A 63 23.14 -7.83 -4.86
CA PRO A 63 24.28 -7.56 -3.96
C PRO A 63 25.00 -6.24 -4.21
N HIS A 64 24.83 -5.65 -5.39
CA HIS A 64 25.42 -4.37 -5.79
C HIS A 64 24.76 -3.16 -5.13
N LEU A 65 23.57 -3.33 -4.55
CA LEU A 65 22.87 -2.28 -3.82
C LEU A 65 23.69 -1.83 -2.59
N PRO A 66 23.60 -0.55 -2.19
CA PRO A 66 24.40 -0.04 -1.09
C PRO A 66 24.05 -0.72 0.24
N VAL A 67 25.06 -0.85 1.12
CA VAL A 67 24.87 -1.39 2.47
C VAL A 67 24.09 -0.42 3.36
N ASP A 68 23.49 -0.94 4.43
CA ASP A 68 22.64 -0.18 5.36
C ASP A 68 23.28 1.13 5.86
N LYS A 69 24.58 1.11 6.20
CA LYS A 69 25.33 2.30 6.63
C LYS A 69 25.36 3.38 5.53
N THR A 70 25.55 2.97 4.29
CA THR A 70 25.58 3.89 3.14
C THR A 70 24.19 4.43 2.84
N LEU A 71 23.16 3.57 2.83
CA LEU A 71 21.76 3.99 2.65
C LEU A 71 21.32 4.97 3.73
N SER A 72 21.64 4.66 4.99
CA SER A 72 21.31 5.54 6.12
C SER A 72 21.95 6.92 5.99
N ARG A 73 23.17 7.01 5.42
CA ARG A 73 23.81 8.30 5.15
C ARG A 73 23.11 9.04 4.00
N LEU A 74 22.75 8.34 2.92
CA LEU A 74 22.02 8.93 1.79
C LEU A 74 20.67 9.51 2.22
N LEU A 75 19.94 8.79 3.08
CA LEU A 75 18.65 9.24 3.60
C LEU A 75 18.76 10.42 4.56
N LYS A 76 19.91 10.59 5.23
CA LYS A 76 20.18 11.73 6.12
C LYS A 76 20.64 12.99 5.37
N GLU A 77 21.22 12.84 4.19
CA GLU A 77 21.75 13.93 3.36
C GLU A 77 21.08 13.94 1.96
N PRO A 78 19.73 14.05 1.86
CA PRO A 78 19.03 13.90 0.58
C PRO A 78 19.34 15.01 -0.43
N GLN A 79 19.87 16.14 0.02
CA GLN A 79 20.24 17.29 -0.82
C GLN A 79 21.61 17.11 -1.49
N ARG A 80 22.40 16.11 -1.06
CA ARG A 80 23.74 15.89 -1.59
C ARG A 80 23.69 14.86 -2.70
N VAL A 81 24.07 15.27 -3.91
CA VAL A 81 24.19 14.35 -5.03
C VAL A 81 25.19 13.24 -4.66
N PRO A 82 24.80 11.96 -4.73
CA PRO A 82 25.72 10.85 -4.46
C PRO A 82 26.87 10.84 -5.47
N ALA A 83 28.05 10.39 -5.06
CA ALA A 83 29.17 10.21 -5.99
C ALA A 83 28.78 9.31 -7.18
N ARG A 84 29.33 9.56 -8.36
CA ARG A 84 29.02 8.84 -9.61
C ARG A 84 28.92 7.33 -9.48
N GLY A 85 29.91 6.70 -8.83
CA GLY A 85 29.92 5.24 -8.62
C GLY A 85 28.78 4.72 -7.73
N MET A 86 28.19 5.58 -6.89
CA MET A 86 26.99 5.28 -6.12
C MET A 86 25.73 5.44 -6.95
N LEU A 87 25.64 6.53 -7.74
CA LEU A 87 24.55 6.72 -8.71
C LEU A 87 24.49 5.53 -9.68
N SER A 88 25.61 5.12 -10.26
CA SER A 88 25.65 3.98 -11.19
C SER A 88 25.18 2.67 -10.56
N ARG A 89 25.39 2.46 -9.25
CA ARG A 89 24.88 1.27 -8.54
C ARG A 89 23.37 1.36 -8.30
N LEU A 90 22.88 2.53 -7.90
CA LEU A 90 21.46 2.75 -7.65
C LEU A 90 20.63 2.70 -8.93
N LEU A 91 21.18 3.24 -10.02
CA LEU A 91 20.51 3.35 -11.31
C LEU A 91 20.70 2.11 -12.20
N ARG A 92 21.54 1.14 -11.81
CA ARG A 92 21.91 0.00 -12.65
C ARG A 92 20.71 -0.69 -13.31
N GLU A 93 19.66 -0.93 -12.53
CA GLU A 93 18.45 -1.64 -12.98
C GLU A 93 17.22 -0.71 -13.05
N ALA A 94 17.45 0.61 -12.97
CA ALA A 94 16.37 1.57 -13.07
C ALA A 94 15.90 1.72 -14.54
N PRO A 95 14.63 2.08 -14.78
CA PRO A 95 14.13 2.31 -16.14
C PRO A 95 14.71 3.62 -16.70
N HIS A 96 15.88 3.57 -17.35
CA HIS A 96 16.68 4.76 -17.61
C HIS A 96 15.97 5.83 -18.44
N GLN A 97 15.30 5.39 -19.51
CA GLN A 97 14.53 6.27 -20.38
C GLN A 97 13.42 7.02 -19.62
N LEU A 98 12.71 6.32 -18.74
CA LEU A 98 11.64 6.89 -17.94
C LEU A 98 12.18 7.91 -16.95
N MET A 99 13.30 7.60 -16.29
CA MET A 99 13.93 8.52 -15.36
C MET A 99 14.40 9.80 -16.06
N LEU A 100 15.00 9.69 -17.25
CA LEU A 100 15.40 10.87 -18.02
C LEU A 100 14.18 11.70 -18.40
N HIS A 101 13.09 11.06 -18.85
CA HIS A 101 11.85 11.76 -19.17
C HIS A 101 11.28 12.50 -17.96
N ALA A 102 11.22 11.85 -16.79
CA ALA A 102 10.74 12.47 -15.56
C ALA A 102 11.60 13.69 -15.15
N LEU A 103 12.93 13.59 -15.27
CA LEU A 103 13.85 14.70 -14.99
C LEU A 103 13.68 15.86 -16.00
N VAL A 104 13.47 15.56 -17.28
CA VAL A 104 13.19 16.56 -18.32
C VAL A 104 11.83 17.23 -18.09
N ASP A 105 10.80 16.47 -17.71
CA ASP A 105 9.49 17.00 -17.39
C ASP A 105 9.54 17.91 -16.16
N GLN A 106 10.24 17.49 -15.11
CA GLN A 106 10.52 18.32 -13.94
C GLN A 106 11.21 19.64 -14.34
N ALA A 107 12.21 19.55 -15.22
CA ALA A 107 12.90 20.71 -15.77
C ALA A 107 11.96 21.66 -16.53
N ARG A 108 11.00 21.12 -17.27
CA ARG A 108 10.02 21.89 -18.03
C ARG A 108 8.94 22.51 -17.15
N GLN A 109 8.49 21.78 -16.13
CA GLN A 109 7.39 22.16 -15.25
C GLN A 109 7.83 23.11 -14.12
N GLY A 110 9.11 23.09 -13.75
CA GLY A 110 9.67 23.96 -12.70
C GLY A 110 9.33 23.53 -11.27
N TYR A 111 8.72 22.36 -11.08
CA TYR A 111 8.36 21.83 -9.76
C TYR A 111 8.57 20.31 -9.67
N VAL A 112 8.65 19.81 -8.42
CA VAL A 112 8.74 18.38 -8.10
C VAL A 112 7.69 18.03 -7.08
N TRP A 113 6.91 16.99 -7.36
CA TRP A 113 6.01 16.39 -6.38
C TRP A 113 6.56 15.04 -5.94
N ILE A 114 7.39 15.05 -4.90
CA ILE A 114 8.16 13.88 -4.45
C ILE A 114 7.25 12.67 -4.18
N THR A 115 6.09 12.90 -3.57
CA THR A 115 5.09 11.84 -3.34
C THR A 115 4.63 11.21 -4.65
N GLY A 116 4.30 12.02 -5.66
CA GLY A 116 3.92 11.54 -6.98
C GLY A 116 5.03 10.75 -7.67
N GLU A 117 6.26 11.25 -7.65
CA GLU A 117 7.41 10.58 -8.27
C GLU A 117 7.70 9.21 -7.61
N ALA A 118 7.55 9.11 -6.29
CA ALA A 118 7.69 7.85 -5.56
C ALA A 118 6.61 6.83 -5.96
N TRP A 119 5.34 7.23 -6.02
CA TRP A 119 4.24 6.35 -6.44
C TRP A 119 4.33 5.97 -7.93
N HIS A 120 4.67 6.92 -8.79
CA HIS A 120 4.90 6.66 -10.22
C HIS A 120 6.00 5.62 -10.42
N SER A 121 7.12 5.76 -9.71
CA SER A 121 8.23 4.80 -9.75
C SER A 121 7.81 3.42 -9.26
N LEU A 122 7.00 3.35 -8.21
CA LEU A 122 6.47 2.10 -7.69
C LEU A 122 5.53 1.41 -8.68
N PHE A 123 4.62 2.14 -9.33
CA PHE A 123 3.69 1.57 -10.31
C PHE A 123 4.36 1.16 -11.63
N HIS A 124 5.46 1.82 -11.99
CA HIS A 124 6.29 1.41 -13.11
C HIS A 124 7.16 0.18 -12.80
N SER A 125 7.34 -0.17 -11.52
CA SER A 125 8.07 -1.38 -11.13
C SER A 125 7.25 -2.65 -11.44
N SER A 126 7.80 -3.82 -11.10
CA SER A 126 7.10 -5.11 -11.19
C SER A 126 6.02 -5.30 -10.11
N LEU A 127 5.50 -4.20 -9.53
CA LEU A 127 4.45 -4.26 -8.52
C LEU A 127 3.16 -4.86 -9.08
N PHE A 128 2.78 -4.46 -10.30
CA PHE A 128 1.70 -5.08 -11.06
C PHE A 128 2.28 -5.97 -12.15
N ILE A 129 1.64 -7.09 -12.43
CA ILE A 129 1.90 -8.06 -13.48
C ILE A 129 1.39 -7.52 -14.82
N HIS A 130 0.12 -7.08 -14.89
CA HIS A 130 -0.51 -6.67 -16.14
C HIS A 130 -0.31 -5.17 -16.44
N GLN A 131 -0.06 -4.86 -17.72
CA GLN A 131 0.16 -3.48 -18.18
C GLN A 131 -1.07 -2.57 -17.97
N THR A 132 -2.29 -3.12 -18.05
CA THR A 132 -3.53 -2.38 -17.81
C THR A 132 -3.56 -1.78 -16.40
N ALA A 133 -3.17 -2.56 -15.38
CA ALA A 133 -3.12 -2.08 -14.00
C ALA A 133 -2.04 -1.00 -13.82
N ARG A 134 -0.87 -1.18 -14.43
CA ARG A 134 0.20 -0.16 -14.41
C ARG A 134 -0.24 1.15 -15.04
N GLY A 135 -0.81 1.08 -16.25
CA GLY A 135 -1.29 2.24 -17.00
C GLY A 135 -2.34 3.02 -16.21
N PHE A 136 -3.34 2.32 -15.67
CA PHE A 136 -4.40 2.92 -14.86
C PHE A 136 -3.86 3.75 -13.68
N TRP A 137 -2.93 3.20 -12.90
CA TRP A 137 -2.38 3.90 -11.73
C TRP A 137 -1.35 4.98 -12.11
N MET A 138 -0.62 4.81 -13.21
CA MET A 138 0.23 5.87 -13.75
C MET A 138 -0.58 7.08 -14.19
N ASP A 139 -1.70 6.88 -14.90
CA ASP A 139 -2.61 7.96 -15.31
C ASP A 139 -3.21 8.66 -14.10
N PHE A 140 -3.58 7.91 -13.05
CA PHE A 140 -4.00 8.48 -11.77
C PHE A 140 -2.94 9.41 -11.18
N VAL A 141 -1.66 9.00 -11.13
CA VAL A 141 -0.58 9.83 -10.57
C VAL A 141 -0.39 11.11 -11.38
N GLN A 142 -0.51 11.06 -12.71
CA GLN A 142 -0.40 12.26 -13.55
C GLN A 142 -1.54 13.25 -13.26
N ASN A 143 -2.78 12.77 -13.13
CA ASN A 143 -3.90 13.62 -12.75
C ASN A 143 -3.76 14.17 -11.32
N ALA A 144 -3.28 13.34 -10.39
CA ALA A 144 -3.02 13.76 -9.01
C ALA A 144 -1.91 14.81 -8.93
N LYS A 145 -0.93 14.78 -9.84
CA LYS A 145 0.13 15.79 -9.95
C LYS A 145 -0.44 17.16 -10.29
N ILE A 146 -1.42 17.23 -11.20
CA ILE A 146 -2.12 18.48 -11.55
C ILE A 146 -2.86 19.03 -10.32
N LEU A 147 -3.68 18.19 -9.67
CA LEU A 147 -4.41 18.59 -8.46
C LEU A 147 -3.47 19.17 -7.39
N ASN A 148 -2.40 18.46 -7.07
CA ASN A 148 -1.50 18.83 -5.98
C ASN A 148 -0.60 20.01 -6.32
N ALA A 149 -0.12 20.12 -7.56
CA ALA A 149 0.91 21.10 -7.94
C ALA A 149 0.35 22.38 -8.59
N VAL A 150 -0.86 22.33 -9.14
CA VAL A 150 -1.50 23.42 -9.89
C VAL A 150 -2.80 23.86 -9.20
N ASP A 151 -3.72 22.94 -8.97
CA ASP A 151 -5.05 23.30 -8.47
C ASP A 151 -5.02 23.70 -7.00
N MET A 152 -4.17 23.04 -6.20
CA MET A 152 -3.96 23.33 -4.78
C MET A 152 -2.66 24.12 -4.52
N HIS A 153 -2.14 24.83 -5.52
CA HIS A 153 -0.84 25.50 -5.42
C HIS A 153 -0.75 26.46 -4.22
N SER A 154 0.44 26.64 -3.66
CA SER A 154 0.64 27.32 -2.37
C SER A 154 0.25 28.79 -2.35
N ASP A 155 0.21 29.46 -3.51
CA ASP A 155 -0.23 30.86 -3.65
C ASP A 155 -1.74 31.05 -3.47
N LYS A 156 -2.54 30.00 -3.64
CA LYS A 156 -3.98 30.03 -3.43
C LYS A 156 -4.34 30.09 -1.95
N GLY A 157 -5.46 30.74 -1.64
CA GLY A 157 -6.02 30.75 -0.30
C GLY A 157 -6.37 29.34 0.18
N HIS A 158 -6.37 29.11 1.49
CA HIS A 158 -6.70 27.80 2.06
C HIS A 158 -8.11 27.33 1.64
N PHE A 159 -9.11 28.21 1.72
CA PHE A 159 -10.46 27.91 1.27
C PHE A 159 -10.53 27.55 -0.22
N GLU A 160 -9.86 28.31 -1.08
CA GLU A 160 -9.80 28.03 -2.52
C GLU A 160 -9.20 26.64 -2.81
N LYS A 161 -8.15 26.26 -2.08
CA LYS A 161 -7.56 24.91 -2.17
C LYS A 161 -8.55 23.82 -1.76
N LEU A 162 -9.37 24.06 -0.74
CA LEU A 162 -10.39 23.11 -0.29
C LEU A 162 -11.53 22.98 -1.29
N CYS A 163 -11.99 24.09 -1.90
CA CYS A 163 -12.95 24.03 -3.01
C CYS A 163 -12.39 23.26 -4.20
N ALA A 164 -11.15 23.56 -4.61
CA ALA A 164 -10.48 22.82 -5.68
C ALA A 164 -10.35 21.33 -5.38
N TYR A 165 -10.10 20.96 -4.12
CA TYR A 165 -10.10 19.56 -3.68
C TYR A 165 -11.49 18.94 -3.73
N ALA A 166 -12.50 19.63 -3.19
CA ALA A 166 -13.87 19.12 -3.12
C ALA A 166 -14.49 18.89 -4.51
N ASP A 167 -14.25 19.83 -5.43
CA ASP A 167 -14.82 19.82 -6.79
C ASP A 167 -13.97 19.00 -7.78
N SER A 168 -12.86 18.41 -7.33
CA SER A 168 -11.98 17.63 -8.19
C SER A 168 -12.64 16.31 -8.62
N PRO A 169 -12.75 16.04 -9.94
CA PRO A 169 -13.23 14.73 -10.43
C PRO A 169 -12.36 13.57 -9.95
N LEU A 170 -11.07 13.84 -9.68
CA LEU A 170 -10.16 12.84 -9.16
C LEU A 170 -10.52 12.44 -7.72
N VAL A 171 -10.87 13.42 -6.89
CA VAL A 171 -11.31 13.18 -5.51
C VAL A 171 -12.65 12.46 -5.49
N ASP A 172 -13.57 12.82 -6.38
CA ASP A 172 -14.85 12.12 -6.52
C ASP A 172 -14.68 10.64 -6.89
N ARG A 173 -13.83 10.33 -7.87
CA ARG A 173 -13.60 8.94 -8.34
C ARG A 173 -12.83 8.08 -7.34
N PHE A 174 -11.78 8.63 -6.72
CA PHE A 174 -10.80 7.85 -5.97
C PHE A 174 -10.91 8.01 -4.46
N GLY A 175 -11.45 9.14 -4.00
CA GLY A 175 -11.75 9.36 -2.59
C GLY A 175 -12.87 8.46 -2.07
N CYS A 176 -13.27 8.74 -0.83
CA CYS A 176 -14.39 8.09 -0.19
C CYS A 176 -15.67 8.90 -0.46
N SER A 177 -16.65 8.26 -1.09
CA SER A 177 -17.93 8.89 -1.42
C SER A 177 -18.73 9.26 -0.15
N ALA A 178 -18.57 8.49 0.93
CA ALA A 178 -19.32 8.67 2.18
C ALA A 178 -19.07 10.03 2.86
N VAL A 179 -17.92 10.66 2.62
CA VAL A 179 -17.54 11.95 3.24
C VAL A 179 -17.78 13.16 2.33
N ARG A 180 -18.21 12.96 1.07
CA ARG A 180 -18.35 14.07 0.09
C ARG A 180 -19.37 15.10 0.54
N ALA A 181 -20.56 14.64 0.92
CA ALA A 181 -21.64 15.52 1.36
C ALA A 181 -21.24 16.35 2.58
N VAL A 182 -20.49 15.74 3.52
CA VAL A 182 -20.00 16.41 4.72
C VAL A 182 -18.98 17.50 4.38
N LEU A 183 -18.05 17.23 3.44
CA LEU A 183 -17.10 18.25 2.99
C LEU A 183 -17.82 19.44 2.33
N HIS A 184 -18.73 19.18 1.39
CA HIS A 184 -19.46 20.28 0.72
C HIS A 184 -20.35 21.05 1.70
N ALA A 185 -21.02 20.38 2.64
CA ALA A 185 -21.79 21.06 3.67
C ALA A 185 -20.91 21.97 4.53
N ARG A 186 -19.69 21.53 4.87
CA ARG A 186 -18.73 22.36 5.61
C ARG A 186 -18.25 23.55 4.78
N LEU A 187 -17.94 23.38 3.51
CA LEU A 187 -17.47 24.48 2.66
C LEU A 187 -18.57 25.51 2.32
N ASN A 188 -19.85 25.09 2.37
CA ASN A 188 -21.01 25.95 2.14
C ASN A 188 -21.59 26.55 3.44
N SER A 189 -20.95 26.32 4.59
CA SER A 189 -21.34 26.93 5.87
C SER A 189 -21.05 28.44 5.90
N ASP A 190 -21.51 29.15 6.94
CA ASP A 190 -21.55 30.62 7.00
C ASP A 190 -20.23 31.28 6.51
N PRO A 191 -20.28 32.19 5.52
CA PRO A 191 -19.10 32.90 5.01
C PRO A 191 -18.27 33.64 6.07
N ALA A 192 -18.86 33.92 7.25
CA ALA A 192 -18.17 34.53 8.37
C ALA A 192 -17.28 33.54 9.15
N GLU A 193 -17.48 32.23 9.00
CA GLU A 193 -16.69 31.19 9.64
C GLU A 193 -15.59 30.70 8.68
N GLU A 194 -14.41 31.33 8.77
CA GLU A 194 -13.26 30.89 7.99
C GLU A 194 -12.89 29.45 8.37
N VAL A 195 -12.83 28.56 7.38
CA VAL A 195 -12.42 27.16 7.60
C VAL A 195 -10.96 27.15 8.05
N ALA A 196 -10.71 26.84 9.31
CA ALA A 196 -9.37 26.80 9.84
C ALA A 196 -8.50 25.72 9.17
N GLU A 197 -7.18 25.89 9.15
CA GLU A 197 -6.25 24.87 8.63
C GLU A 197 -6.33 23.54 9.40
N ASN A 198 -6.75 23.59 10.66
CA ASN A 198 -6.91 22.43 11.53
C ASN A 198 -8.38 21.99 11.71
N ASP A 199 -9.27 22.37 10.79
CA ASP A 199 -10.67 21.95 10.81
C ASP A 199 -10.79 20.42 10.85
N GLN A 200 -11.47 19.92 11.88
CA GLN A 200 -11.54 18.48 12.15
C GLN A 200 -12.29 17.72 11.06
N ILE A 201 -13.34 18.32 10.49
CA ILE A 201 -14.13 17.71 9.41
C ILE A 201 -13.23 17.54 8.18
N VAL A 202 -12.51 18.60 7.79
CA VAL A 202 -11.57 18.55 6.67
C VAL A 202 -10.47 17.50 6.91
N GLN A 203 -9.92 17.43 8.13
CA GLN A 203 -8.94 16.40 8.48
C GLN A 203 -9.49 14.98 8.33
N HIS A 204 -10.70 14.72 8.84
CA HIS A 204 -11.35 13.42 8.71
C HIS A 204 -11.55 13.07 7.24
N VAL A 205 -12.09 13.99 6.44
CA VAL A 205 -12.31 13.79 5.00
C VAL A 205 -11.02 13.38 4.29
N VAL A 206 -9.94 14.13 4.51
CA VAL A 206 -8.65 13.88 3.86
C VAL A 206 -8.06 12.53 4.28
N VAL A 207 -8.17 12.15 5.56
CA VAL A 207 -7.70 10.84 6.05
C VAL A 207 -8.49 9.70 5.44
N VAL A 208 -9.83 9.82 5.41
CA VAL A 208 -10.73 8.81 4.84
C VAL A 208 -10.48 8.64 3.35
N ASP A 209 -10.33 9.73 2.58
CA ASP A 209 -10.03 9.65 1.14
C ASP A 209 -8.71 8.95 0.87
N ARG A 210 -7.64 9.29 1.61
CA ARG A 210 -6.32 8.67 1.44
C ARG A 210 -6.35 7.17 1.73
N LEU A 211 -7.07 6.75 2.77
CA LEU A 211 -7.23 5.33 3.08
C LEU A 211 -8.07 4.60 2.02
N ALA A 212 -9.10 5.25 1.48
CA ALA A 212 -9.86 4.70 0.35
C ALA A 212 -8.95 4.47 -0.86
N VAL A 213 -8.09 5.44 -1.22
CA VAL A 213 -7.11 5.29 -2.31
C VAL A 213 -6.17 4.10 -2.05
N LEU A 214 -5.64 3.95 -0.83
CA LEU A 214 -4.78 2.80 -0.51
C LEU A 214 -5.52 1.46 -0.63
N LEU A 215 -6.79 1.39 -0.21
CA LEU A 215 -7.58 0.17 -0.39
C LEU A 215 -7.93 -0.08 -1.85
N ARG A 216 -8.15 0.95 -2.67
CA ARG A 216 -8.31 0.83 -4.12
C ARG A 216 -7.03 0.26 -4.76
N ILE A 217 -5.86 0.74 -4.37
CA ILE A 217 -4.57 0.19 -4.84
C ILE A 217 -4.45 -1.28 -4.44
N LEU A 218 -4.76 -1.63 -3.19
CA LEU A 218 -4.77 -3.02 -2.72
C LEU A 218 -5.74 -3.89 -3.55
N ALA A 219 -6.93 -3.38 -3.86
CA ALA A 219 -7.92 -4.10 -4.67
C ALA A 219 -7.37 -4.42 -6.07
N TRP A 220 -6.71 -3.47 -6.72
CA TRP A 220 -6.05 -3.70 -8.01
C TRP A 220 -4.91 -4.71 -7.90
N LEU A 221 -4.07 -4.64 -6.85
CA LEU A 221 -2.97 -5.61 -6.65
C LEU A 221 -3.51 -7.03 -6.52
N VAL A 222 -4.56 -7.18 -5.74
CA VAL A 222 -5.20 -8.48 -5.52
C VAL A 222 -5.89 -8.97 -6.79
N ALA A 223 -6.61 -8.10 -7.51
CA ALA A 223 -7.23 -8.47 -8.78
C ALA A 223 -6.17 -8.95 -9.79
N ASP A 224 -5.09 -8.19 -9.93
CA ASP A 224 -3.98 -8.48 -10.83
C ASP A 224 -3.31 -9.85 -10.54
N ILE A 225 -3.09 -10.18 -9.26
CA ILE A 225 -2.61 -11.51 -8.84
C ILE A 225 -3.66 -12.59 -9.13
N VAL A 226 -4.94 -12.37 -8.81
CA VAL A 226 -6.00 -13.37 -9.04
C VAL A 226 -6.16 -13.69 -10.54
N ILE A 227 -5.93 -12.74 -11.42
CA ILE A 227 -5.93 -12.97 -12.87
C ILE A 227 -4.78 -13.87 -13.29
N ASP A 228 -3.58 -13.65 -12.73
CA ASP A 228 -2.39 -14.47 -13.00
C ASP A 228 -2.61 -15.95 -12.61
N ILE A 229 -3.28 -16.20 -11.48
CA ILE A 229 -3.68 -17.55 -11.03
C ILE A 229 -5.10 -17.95 -11.49
N GLY A 230 -5.61 -17.33 -12.55
CA GLY A 230 -7.04 -17.39 -12.91
C GLY A 230 -7.57 -18.79 -13.19
N GLU A 231 -6.77 -19.70 -13.74
CA GLU A 231 -7.17 -21.09 -13.99
C GLU A 231 -7.49 -21.85 -12.70
N MET A 232 -6.66 -21.67 -11.66
CA MET A 232 -6.88 -22.27 -10.34
C MET A 232 -8.15 -21.72 -9.68
N ILE A 233 -8.36 -20.40 -9.79
CA ILE A 233 -9.55 -19.73 -9.25
C ILE A 233 -10.84 -20.25 -9.90
N GLN A 234 -10.81 -20.51 -11.21
CA GLN A 234 -11.95 -21.07 -11.94
C GLN A 234 -12.20 -22.54 -11.57
N HIS A 235 -11.14 -23.35 -11.50
CA HIS A 235 -11.23 -24.75 -11.09
C HIS A 235 -11.90 -24.90 -9.71
N ASP A 236 -11.55 -24.01 -8.78
CA ASP A 236 -12.06 -24.05 -7.41
C ASP A 236 -13.41 -23.32 -7.22
N GLY A 237 -14.01 -22.79 -8.30
CA GLY A 237 -15.29 -22.09 -8.24
C GLY A 237 -15.25 -20.77 -7.46
N MET A 238 -14.07 -20.14 -7.35
CA MET A 238 -13.83 -18.94 -6.54
C MET A 238 -13.89 -17.63 -7.34
N GLN A 239 -14.34 -17.66 -8.60
CA GLN A 239 -14.32 -16.51 -9.51
C GLN A 239 -15.16 -15.30 -9.07
N ASP A 240 -16.18 -15.53 -8.25
CA ASP A 240 -17.10 -14.50 -7.75
C ASP A 240 -16.83 -14.12 -6.28
N ILE A 241 -15.73 -14.63 -5.69
CA ILE A 241 -15.30 -14.26 -4.35
C ILE A 241 -14.42 -13.01 -4.43
N ILE A 242 -14.71 -12.02 -3.59
CA ILE A 242 -13.79 -10.90 -3.35
C ILE A 242 -12.78 -11.34 -2.28
N PRO A 243 -11.48 -11.51 -2.61
CA PRO A 243 -10.49 -11.87 -1.61
C PRO A 243 -10.42 -10.82 -0.51
N PHE A 244 -10.05 -11.23 0.70
CA PHE A 244 -9.93 -10.36 1.88
C PHE A 244 -11.20 -9.63 2.34
N ASP A 245 -12.36 -9.84 1.72
CA ASP A 245 -13.60 -9.19 2.14
C ASP A 245 -13.93 -9.47 3.62
N SER A 246 -13.75 -10.71 4.06
CA SER A 246 -13.96 -11.09 5.46
C SER A 246 -12.92 -10.53 6.44
N LEU A 247 -11.82 -9.94 5.95
CA LEU A 247 -10.82 -9.25 6.76
C LEU A 247 -11.14 -7.77 6.92
N LEU A 248 -12.01 -7.20 6.08
CA LEU A 248 -12.35 -5.78 6.17
C LEU A 248 -13.12 -5.49 7.46
N PRO A 249 -12.78 -4.39 8.16
CA PRO A 249 -13.61 -3.84 9.23
C PRO A 249 -15.09 -3.77 8.83
N ALA A 250 -15.93 -4.43 9.61
CA ALA A 250 -17.38 -4.41 9.44
C ALA A 250 -18.04 -4.49 10.81
N ILE A 251 -19.17 -3.80 10.97
CA ILE A 251 -20.00 -3.91 12.17
C ILE A 251 -20.80 -5.20 12.05
N ASP A 252 -20.66 -6.07 13.04
CA ASP A 252 -21.47 -7.28 13.13
C ASP A 252 -22.92 -6.89 13.48
N PRO A 253 -23.91 -7.26 12.65
CA PRO A 253 -25.30 -6.87 12.87
C PRO A 253 -25.91 -7.42 14.16
N VAL A 254 -25.33 -8.49 14.73
CA VAL A 254 -25.84 -9.12 15.96
C VAL A 254 -25.30 -8.41 17.21
N SER A 255 -23.98 -8.23 17.30
CA SER A 255 -23.35 -7.59 18.47
C SER A 255 -23.34 -6.07 18.40
N GLY A 256 -23.45 -5.47 17.21
CA GLY A 256 -23.24 -4.04 16.98
C GLY A 256 -21.78 -3.60 17.13
N GLU A 257 -20.86 -4.54 17.30
CA GLU A 257 -19.43 -4.26 17.46
C GLU A 257 -18.67 -4.46 16.15
N TRP A 258 -17.54 -3.78 16.02
CA TRP A 258 -16.61 -4.04 14.91
C TRP A 258 -16.04 -5.45 15.01
N ASN A 259 -15.98 -6.15 13.87
CA ASN A 259 -15.15 -7.34 13.76
C ASN A 259 -13.66 -6.99 14.01
N ASN A 260 -12.86 -8.01 14.34
CA ASN A 260 -11.41 -7.86 14.49
C ASN A 260 -10.70 -8.49 13.28
N PRO A 261 -10.15 -7.69 12.36
CA PRO A 261 -9.44 -8.18 11.18
C PRO A 261 -8.27 -9.13 11.50
N THR A 262 -7.54 -8.91 12.60
CA THR A 262 -6.45 -9.80 13.04
C THR A 262 -7.01 -11.17 13.44
N THR A 263 -8.10 -11.21 14.19
CA THR A 263 -8.79 -12.47 14.54
C THR A 263 -9.26 -13.19 13.28
N ARG A 264 -9.85 -12.48 12.31
CA ARG A 264 -10.30 -13.08 11.04
C ARG A 264 -9.14 -13.67 10.23
N ALA A 265 -8.00 -12.97 10.15
CA ALA A 265 -6.81 -13.47 9.47
C ALA A 265 -6.25 -14.74 10.16
N LEU A 266 -6.23 -14.76 11.49
CA LEU A 266 -5.80 -15.94 12.26
C LEU A 266 -6.79 -17.12 12.10
N GLU A 267 -8.09 -16.86 12.05
CA GLU A 267 -9.10 -17.90 11.78
C GLU A 267 -8.93 -18.50 10.37
N GLN A 268 -8.71 -17.67 9.35
CA GLN A 268 -8.43 -18.14 8.00
C GLN A 268 -7.17 -19.00 7.95
N LEU A 269 -6.09 -18.54 8.59
CA LEU A 269 -4.84 -19.29 8.66
C LEU A 269 -5.03 -20.64 9.39
N ALA A 270 -5.76 -20.64 10.51
CA ALA A 270 -6.05 -21.85 11.27
C ALA A 270 -6.82 -22.89 10.44
N LYS A 271 -7.79 -22.46 9.61
CA LYS A 271 -8.53 -23.35 8.72
C LYS A 271 -7.62 -24.09 7.73
N ARG A 272 -6.56 -23.44 7.23
CA ARG A 272 -5.58 -24.07 6.33
C ARG A 272 -4.82 -25.23 6.99
N ALA A 273 -4.61 -25.17 8.30
CA ALA A 273 -4.03 -26.26 9.10
C ALA A 273 -5.08 -27.22 9.68
N GLY A 274 -6.31 -27.26 9.14
CA GLY A 274 -7.33 -28.24 9.52
C GLY A 274 -8.12 -27.91 10.80
N TRP A 275 -8.11 -26.66 11.26
CA TRP A 275 -8.89 -26.23 12.42
C TRP A 275 -10.41 -26.37 12.18
N GLN A 276 -11.08 -27.09 13.10
CA GLN A 276 -12.51 -27.43 13.03
C GLN A 276 -13.41 -26.58 13.95
N GLY A 277 -12.92 -25.47 14.49
CA GLY A 277 -13.74 -24.58 15.33
C GLY A 277 -14.00 -25.03 16.78
N LYS A 278 -13.50 -26.21 17.22
CA LYS A 278 -13.73 -26.75 18.58
C LYS A 278 -13.11 -25.92 19.72
N GLN A 279 -12.10 -25.13 19.41
CA GLN A 279 -11.39 -24.23 20.33
C GLN A 279 -11.08 -22.91 19.61
N ARG A 280 -10.68 -21.85 20.33
CA ARG A 280 -10.27 -20.59 19.68
C ARG A 280 -9.09 -20.79 18.73
N ALA A 281 -9.10 -20.09 17.59
CA ALA A 281 -8.04 -20.15 16.59
C ALA A 281 -6.65 -19.86 17.19
N ILE A 282 -6.53 -18.88 18.09
CA ILE A 282 -5.27 -18.55 18.77
C ILE A 282 -4.73 -19.67 19.66
N THR A 283 -5.60 -20.52 20.24
CA THR A 283 -5.18 -21.66 21.04
C THR A 283 -4.65 -22.76 20.12
N PHE A 284 -5.38 -23.03 19.05
CA PHE A 284 -4.98 -24.01 18.02
C PHE A 284 -3.64 -23.64 17.38
N LEU A 285 -3.55 -22.42 16.83
CA LEU A 285 -2.35 -21.92 16.17
C LEU A 285 -1.17 -21.79 17.14
N GLY A 286 -1.41 -21.37 18.39
CA GLY A 286 -0.35 -21.29 19.39
C GLY A 286 0.28 -22.65 19.68
N ASN A 287 -0.55 -23.68 19.88
CA ASN A 287 -0.07 -25.05 20.07
C ASN A 287 0.63 -25.61 18.82
N LEU A 288 0.09 -25.34 17.64
CA LEU A 288 0.72 -25.73 16.38
C LEU A 288 2.11 -25.08 16.26
N TRP A 289 2.20 -23.78 16.51
CA TRP A 289 3.44 -23.04 16.40
C TRP A 289 4.49 -23.48 17.43
N ASP A 290 4.09 -23.76 18.68
CA ASP A 290 4.97 -24.34 19.71
C ASP A 290 5.57 -25.70 19.26
N ARG A 291 4.82 -26.52 18.51
CA ARG A 291 5.34 -27.81 17.99
C ARG A 291 6.41 -27.63 16.92
N HIS A 292 6.35 -26.55 16.12
CA HIS A 292 7.27 -26.30 15.01
C HIS A 292 8.47 -25.42 15.38
N ASP A 293 8.43 -24.71 16.51
CA ASP A 293 9.54 -23.89 17.02
C ASP A 293 10.27 -24.62 18.16
N ALA A 294 11.17 -25.54 17.80
CA ALA A 294 11.91 -26.38 18.75
C ALA A 294 12.91 -25.61 19.64
N GLU A 295 13.09 -24.30 19.43
CA GLU A 295 13.82 -23.44 20.36
C GLU A 295 12.99 -23.22 21.63
N GLN A 296 13.11 -24.15 22.58
CA GLN A 296 12.72 -24.13 24.01
C GLN A 296 12.05 -22.86 24.56
N LYS A 297 10.90 -22.46 24.02
CA LYS A 297 10.06 -21.42 24.62
C LYS A 297 9.12 -22.09 25.61
N GLU A 298 8.78 -21.37 26.68
CA GLU A 298 7.80 -21.84 27.65
C GLU A 298 6.51 -22.28 26.93
N PRO A 299 5.96 -23.47 27.25
CA PRO A 299 4.69 -23.91 26.71
C PRO A 299 3.61 -22.83 26.82
N GLY A 300 2.90 -22.54 25.72
CA GLY A 300 1.84 -21.52 25.69
C GLY A 300 2.34 -20.07 25.54
N SER A 301 3.64 -19.84 25.39
CA SER A 301 4.20 -18.52 25.04
C SER A 301 3.65 -18.00 23.71
N ARG A 302 3.42 -18.90 22.73
CA ARG A 302 2.85 -18.56 21.42
C ARG A 302 1.38 -18.21 21.50
N ILE A 303 0.59 -18.92 22.30
CA ILE A 303 -0.81 -18.54 22.59
C ILE A 303 -0.88 -17.12 23.18
N ARG A 304 -0.01 -16.81 24.16
CA ARG A 304 0.09 -15.46 24.75
C ARG A 304 0.44 -14.41 23.70
N SER A 305 1.34 -14.75 22.77
CA SER A 305 1.77 -13.85 21.69
C SER A 305 0.62 -13.55 20.73
N LEU A 306 -0.11 -14.58 20.26
CA LEU A 306 -1.26 -14.41 19.38
C LEU A 306 -2.38 -13.60 20.04
N ARG A 307 -2.63 -13.85 21.34
CA ARG A 307 -3.58 -13.04 22.13
C ARG A 307 -3.17 -11.58 22.19
N ASN A 308 -1.88 -11.29 22.36
CA ASN A 308 -1.39 -9.92 22.36
C ASN A 308 -1.61 -9.24 21.00
N TRP A 309 -1.50 -9.96 19.89
CA TRP A 309 -1.79 -9.43 18.56
C TRP A 309 -3.26 -9.06 18.42
N GLU A 310 -4.18 -9.99 18.75
CA GLU A 310 -5.63 -9.70 18.70
C GLU A 310 -6.02 -8.50 19.58
N GLN A 311 -5.38 -8.38 20.75
CA GLN A 311 -5.66 -7.32 21.73
C GLN A 311 -4.82 -6.06 21.52
N ARG A 312 -3.96 -6.02 20.49
CA ARG A 312 -3.04 -4.91 20.20
C ARG A 312 -2.16 -4.51 21.39
N ARG A 313 -1.70 -5.51 22.14
CA ARG A 313 -0.82 -5.34 23.32
C ARG A 313 0.62 -5.65 22.96
N LYS A 314 1.56 -5.01 23.67
CA LYS A 314 3.02 -5.22 23.54
C LYS A 314 3.60 -4.90 22.15
N GLY A 315 2.95 -3.99 21.42
CA GLY A 315 3.40 -3.53 20.11
C GLY A 315 3.00 -4.48 18.97
N ARG A 316 3.29 -4.02 17.74
CA ARG A 316 2.92 -4.71 16.51
C ARG A 316 3.88 -5.88 16.24
N PRO A 317 3.41 -7.03 15.72
CA PRO A 317 4.29 -8.14 15.37
C PRO A 317 5.27 -7.75 14.27
N LYS A 318 6.51 -8.23 14.40
CA LYS A 318 7.52 -8.17 13.34
C LYS A 318 7.13 -9.11 12.19
N PHE A 319 7.49 -8.76 10.97
CA PHE A 319 7.09 -9.56 9.80
C PHE A 319 7.70 -10.97 9.84
N GLU A 320 8.94 -11.12 10.31
CA GLU A 320 9.59 -12.43 10.45
C GLU A 320 8.84 -13.34 11.44
N THR A 321 8.18 -12.74 12.43
CA THR A 321 7.36 -13.48 13.38
C THR A 321 6.05 -13.96 12.75
N LEU A 322 5.46 -13.17 11.84
CA LEU A 322 4.31 -13.58 11.03
C LEU A 322 4.72 -14.71 10.07
N CYS A 323 5.88 -14.59 9.41
CA CYS A 323 6.44 -15.64 8.55
C CYS A 323 6.68 -16.94 9.32
N SER A 324 7.19 -16.87 10.55
CA SER A 324 7.41 -18.05 11.39
C SER A 324 6.09 -18.79 11.71
N LEU A 325 5.03 -18.06 12.06
CA LEU A 325 3.70 -18.67 12.27
C LEU A 325 3.14 -19.24 10.96
N ALA A 326 3.21 -18.47 9.87
CA ALA A 326 2.75 -18.90 8.56
C ALA A 326 3.45 -20.18 8.11
N ASN A 327 4.77 -20.28 8.31
CA ASN A 327 5.55 -21.46 7.98
C ASN A 327 5.06 -22.71 8.72
N ALA A 328 4.82 -22.61 10.03
CA ALA A 328 4.28 -23.73 10.81
C ALA A 328 2.94 -24.23 10.25
N VAL A 329 2.09 -23.31 9.78
CA VAL A 329 0.80 -23.63 9.16
C VAL A 329 0.97 -24.24 7.77
N THR A 330 1.83 -23.67 6.94
CA THR A 330 2.10 -24.16 5.58
C THR A 330 2.68 -25.59 5.60
N VAL A 331 3.54 -25.88 6.59
CA VAL A 331 4.08 -27.24 6.83
C VAL A 331 2.96 -28.19 7.25
N GLU A 332 2.14 -27.84 8.25
CA GLU A 332 1.03 -28.69 8.69
C GLU A 332 0.03 -28.94 7.55
N GLN A 333 -0.28 -27.91 6.75
CA GLN A 333 -1.14 -28.02 5.59
C GLN A 333 -0.58 -29.03 4.56
N ALA A 334 0.73 -29.00 4.28
CA ALA A 334 1.37 -29.98 3.40
C ALA A 334 1.22 -31.41 3.94
N LEU A 335 1.51 -31.59 5.23
CA LEU A 335 1.43 -32.90 5.89
C LEU A 335 -0.01 -33.46 5.87
N LEU A 336 -1.02 -32.61 6.09
CA LEU A 336 -2.43 -33.00 6.00
C LEU A 336 -2.85 -33.40 4.58
N ALA A 337 -2.24 -32.80 3.56
CA ALA A 337 -2.47 -33.14 2.15
C ALA A 337 -1.65 -34.37 1.68
N GLY A 338 -0.76 -34.90 2.52
CA GLY A 338 0.18 -35.97 2.12
C GLY A 338 1.26 -35.49 1.15
N GLU A 339 1.56 -34.19 1.13
CA GLU A 339 2.53 -33.55 0.26
C GLU A 339 3.84 -33.20 0.98
N SER A 340 4.91 -32.96 0.21
CA SER A 340 6.17 -32.47 0.77
C SER A 340 6.02 -31.01 1.27
N PRO A 341 6.55 -30.67 2.45
CA PRO A 341 6.58 -29.29 2.94
C PRO A 341 7.65 -28.43 2.25
N GLU A 342 8.58 -29.02 1.49
CA GLU A 342 9.67 -28.30 0.82
C GLU A 342 9.18 -27.39 -0.31
N GLY A 343 9.86 -26.25 -0.52
CA GLY A 343 9.61 -25.34 -1.65
C GLY A 343 8.38 -24.44 -1.50
N ARG A 344 7.76 -24.37 -0.31
CA ARG A 344 6.55 -23.59 -0.04
C ARG A 344 6.80 -22.16 0.47
N ASP A 345 7.99 -21.61 0.23
CA ASP A 345 8.39 -20.29 0.72
C ASP A 345 7.45 -19.17 0.25
N TYR A 346 6.96 -19.26 -0.99
CA TYR A 346 6.03 -18.28 -1.55
C TYR A 346 4.66 -18.31 -0.83
N ASP A 347 4.09 -19.49 -0.58
CA ASP A 347 2.82 -19.62 0.15
C ASP A 347 2.97 -19.15 1.60
N THR A 348 4.05 -19.55 2.26
CA THR A 348 4.40 -19.04 3.61
C THR A 348 4.48 -17.51 3.64
N TRP A 349 5.15 -16.90 2.67
CA TRP A 349 5.25 -15.45 2.58
C TRP A 349 3.88 -14.81 2.32
N MET A 350 3.07 -15.37 1.42
CA MET A 350 1.72 -14.89 1.11
C MET A 350 0.82 -14.92 2.36
N GLN A 351 0.83 -16.03 3.11
CA GLN A 351 0.08 -16.13 4.36
C GLN A 351 0.54 -15.10 5.42
N ALA A 352 1.85 -14.84 5.49
CA ALA A 352 2.38 -13.79 6.38
C ALA A 352 1.94 -12.38 5.95
N VAL A 353 1.83 -12.12 4.65
CA VAL A 353 1.26 -10.86 4.12
C VAL A 353 -0.21 -10.73 4.49
N ILE A 354 -1.01 -11.80 4.39
CA ILE A 354 -2.42 -11.78 4.79
C ILE A 354 -2.56 -11.45 6.28
N LEU A 355 -1.70 -12.04 7.13
CA LEU A 355 -1.64 -11.68 8.56
C LEU A 355 -1.28 -10.19 8.75
N ARG A 356 -0.33 -9.65 7.98
CA ARG A 356 0.03 -8.23 8.03
C ARG A 356 -1.13 -7.33 7.61
N ILE A 357 -1.91 -7.72 6.60
CA ILE A 357 -3.11 -6.99 6.17
C ILE A 357 -4.13 -6.95 7.31
N GLY A 358 -4.48 -8.11 7.90
CA GLY A 358 -5.40 -8.16 9.04
C GLY A 358 -4.92 -7.32 10.23
N GLU A 359 -3.63 -7.40 10.56
CA GLU A 359 -3.04 -6.59 11.63
C GLU A 359 -3.08 -5.08 11.33
N THR A 360 -2.74 -4.69 10.10
CA THR A 360 -2.76 -3.28 9.69
C THR A 360 -4.18 -2.71 9.68
N LEU A 361 -5.16 -3.47 9.18
CA LEU A 361 -6.58 -3.05 9.21
C LEU A 361 -7.10 -2.89 10.65
N THR A 362 -6.63 -3.72 11.57
CA THR A 362 -6.98 -3.61 13.01
C THR A 362 -6.41 -2.32 13.62
N GLU A 363 -5.16 -1.98 13.30
CA GLU A 363 -4.55 -0.70 13.72
C GLU A 363 -5.22 0.51 13.07
N THR A 364 -5.53 0.44 11.77
CA THR A 364 -6.24 1.50 11.05
C THR A 364 -7.61 1.75 11.65
N LEU A 365 -8.39 0.70 11.93
CA LEU A 365 -9.70 0.81 12.56
C LEU A 365 -9.61 1.50 13.92
N TYR A 366 -8.64 1.12 14.75
CA TYR A 366 -8.46 1.80 16.04
C TYR A 366 -8.07 3.26 15.88
N ALA A 367 -7.15 3.58 14.96
CA ALA A 367 -6.73 4.94 14.72
C ALA A 367 -7.91 5.81 14.27
N LEU A 368 -8.75 5.31 13.36
CA LEU A 368 -9.96 6.00 12.90
C LEU A 368 -10.97 6.23 14.03
N ASN A 369 -11.23 5.23 14.86
CA ASN A 369 -12.09 5.38 16.04
C ASN A 369 -11.51 6.38 17.05
N THR A 370 -10.19 6.37 17.27
CA THR A 370 -9.51 7.31 18.18
C THR A 370 -9.56 8.74 17.66
N LEU A 371 -9.49 8.93 16.35
CA LEU A 371 -9.68 10.22 15.69
C LEU A 371 -11.14 10.70 15.75
N GLY A 372 -12.10 9.82 16.07
CA GLY A 372 -13.53 10.16 16.07
C GLY A 372 -14.16 10.15 14.68
N VAL A 373 -13.60 9.38 13.74
CA VAL A 373 -14.21 9.20 12.41
C VAL A 373 -15.48 8.37 12.56
N GLU A 374 -16.59 8.87 12.02
CA GLU A 374 -17.89 8.18 12.09
C GLU A 374 -17.85 6.81 11.40
N ALA A 375 -18.61 5.86 11.97
CA ALA A 375 -18.64 4.48 11.50
C ALA A 375 -19.05 4.35 10.03
N THR A 376 -19.98 5.19 9.56
CA THR A 376 -20.43 5.26 8.15
C THR A 376 -19.28 5.61 7.21
N HIS A 377 -18.40 6.53 7.59
CA HIS A 377 -17.22 6.89 6.82
C HIS A 377 -16.18 5.76 6.81
N ILE A 378 -16.00 5.06 7.94
CA ILE A 378 -15.12 3.88 8.03
C ILE A 378 -15.64 2.76 7.11
N VAL A 379 -16.94 2.48 7.11
CA VAL A 379 -17.57 1.53 6.18
C VAL A 379 -17.33 1.95 4.73
N GLY A 380 -17.49 3.24 4.42
CA GLY A 380 -17.22 3.78 3.08
C GLY A 380 -15.79 3.54 2.59
N ILE A 381 -14.79 3.59 3.48
CA ILE A 381 -13.40 3.22 3.13
C ILE A 381 -13.35 1.75 2.69
N MET A 382 -13.97 0.85 3.46
CA MET A 382 -13.94 -0.59 3.18
C MET A 382 -14.71 -0.94 1.90
N ASP A 383 -15.81 -0.23 1.62
CA ASP A 383 -16.57 -0.39 0.38
C ASP A 383 -15.77 0.03 -0.86
N ALA A 384 -14.86 1.00 -0.73
CA ALA A 384 -13.95 1.37 -1.83
C ALA A 384 -13.13 0.17 -2.31
N TYR A 385 -12.68 -0.73 -1.41
CA TYR A 385 -12.00 -1.97 -1.79
C TYR A 385 -12.91 -2.87 -2.64
N ARG A 386 -14.13 -3.15 -2.15
CA ARG A 386 -15.08 -4.07 -2.81
C ARG A 386 -15.50 -3.60 -4.18
N GLN A 387 -15.76 -2.30 -4.31
CA GLN A 387 -16.14 -1.68 -5.57
C GLN A 387 -14.97 -1.71 -6.55
N GLU A 388 -13.79 -1.28 -6.09
CA GLU A 388 -12.62 -1.20 -6.96
C GLU A 388 -12.12 -2.57 -7.42
N TYR A 389 -12.24 -3.61 -6.58
CA TYR A 389 -11.88 -4.97 -6.98
C TYR A 389 -12.69 -5.42 -8.21
N ARG A 390 -14.00 -5.14 -8.23
CA ARG A 390 -14.87 -5.46 -9.38
C ARG A 390 -14.46 -4.68 -10.64
N ILE A 391 -14.17 -3.38 -10.48
CA ILE A 391 -13.71 -2.52 -11.58
C ILE A 391 -12.39 -3.04 -12.14
N ALA A 392 -11.44 -3.41 -11.28
CA ALA A 392 -10.16 -3.97 -11.68
C ALA A 392 -10.33 -5.29 -12.42
N ARG A 393 -11.19 -6.19 -11.92
CA ARG A 393 -11.54 -7.47 -12.57
C ARG A 393 -12.13 -7.26 -13.97
N GLU A 394 -13.03 -6.29 -14.12
CA GLU A 394 -13.60 -5.92 -15.42
C GLU A 394 -12.52 -5.37 -16.37
N ALA A 395 -11.71 -4.42 -15.92
CA ALA A 395 -10.63 -3.82 -16.72
C ALA A 395 -9.56 -4.85 -17.14
N LEU A 396 -9.33 -5.88 -16.32
CA LEU A 396 -8.41 -6.99 -16.60
C LEU A 396 -9.07 -8.12 -17.44
N GLY A 397 -10.31 -7.94 -17.89
CA GLY A 397 -10.97 -8.84 -18.82
C GLY A 397 -11.56 -10.11 -18.19
N LYS A 398 -11.75 -10.14 -16.86
CA LYS A 398 -12.41 -11.24 -16.14
C LYS A 398 -13.45 -10.68 -15.15
N PRO A 399 -14.54 -10.06 -15.64
CA PRO A 399 -15.56 -9.48 -14.79
C PRO A 399 -16.16 -10.52 -13.85
N MET A 400 -16.58 -10.06 -12.67
CA MET A 400 -17.36 -10.87 -11.73
C MET A 400 -18.84 -10.86 -12.16
N SER A 401 -19.61 -11.84 -11.69
CA SER A 401 -21.06 -11.85 -11.92
C SER A 401 -21.73 -10.60 -11.31
N PRO A 402 -22.76 -10.04 -11.96
CA PRO A 402 -23.54 -8.94 -11.39
C PRO A 402 -24.23 -9.40 -10.08
N LEU A 403 -24.30 -8.49 -9.11
CA LEU A 403 -24.93 -8.71 -7.80
C LEU A 403 -26.44 -8.89 -7.89
#